data_AF-A0A5N9GFK0-F1
#
_entry.id   AF-A0A5N9GFK0-F1
#
_cell.length_a   1.000
_cell.length_b   1.000
_cell.length_c   1.000
_cell.angle_alpha   90.00
_cell.angle_beta   90.00
_cell.angle_gamma   90.00
#
_symmetry.space_group_name_H-M   'P 1'
#
loop_
_entity.id
_entity.type
_entity.pdbx_description
1 polymer ?
#
loop_
_entity_poly.entity_id
_entity_poly.type
_entity_poly.pdbx_seq_one_letter_code
_entity_poly.pdbx_strand_id
1 'polypeptide(L)'
;MELGMIGLGRMGGNMAQRLVNGGHRVVTYDRDSETVIASAGFGGEGASSLEEVVSRLSAPRALWIMVPAGQPTENTIDALAPLLSPGDAILDGGNANYKDSVRRAEKLETQGINFIDVGTSGGIWGLTEGYSLMVGGDRAAVKRLEPIFHTLAPAPDKGYSRVGPSGSGHFTKMVHNGVEYGLMQAYAEGFELMAAKAEFGLDLATIAETWRHGSVVRSWLLDLAADALKEDPNLESLDSYVDDSGEGRWTVEESVELAVPIPVITLSLQARFRSRQGNPFGGRLLAALRNQFGGHAVRKSRK
;
A
#
# COMPACT_ATOMS: atom_id res chain seq x y z
N MET A 1 20.36 -3.31 15.41
CA MET A 1 19.57 -2.57 16.44
C MET A 1 18.55 -3.53 17.06
N GLU A 2 17.77 -3.10 18.05
CA GLU A 2 16.59 -3.83 18.51
C GLU A 2 15.29 -3.06 18.24
N LEU A 3 14.20 -3.78 17.97
CA LEU A 3 12.86 -3.21 17.81
C LEU A 3 11.77 -4.24 18.16
N GLY A 4 10.58 -3.73 18.45
CA GLY A 4 9.35 -4.53 18.50
C GLY A 4 8.65 -4.53 17.14
N MET A 5 8.18 -5.68 16.66
CA MET A 5 7.28 -5.79 15.52
C MET A 5 5.90 -6.26 15.99
N ILE A 6 4.89 -5.41 15.86
CA ILE A 6 3.51 -5.64 16.25
C ILE A 6 2.67 -5.86 14.99
N GLY A 7 2.15 -7.08 14.82
CA GLY A 7 1.45 -7.51 13.60
C GLY A 7 2.37 -8.33 12.69
N LEU A 8 2.08 -9.62 12.59
CA LEU A 8 2.87 -10.64 11.89
C LEU A 8 2.10 -11.25 10.71
N GLY A 9 1.10 -10.53 10.19
CA GLY A 9 0.50 -10.84 8.90
C GLY A 9 1.54 -10.83 7.77
N ARG A 10 1.13 -11.14 6.53
CA ARG A 10 2.03 -11.31 5.37
C ARG A 10 3.13 -10.25 5.25
N MET A 11 2.80 -8.97 5.41
CA MET A 11 3.78 -7.88 5.35
C MET A 11 4.67 -7.80 6.60
N GLY A 12 4.08 -7.77 7.80
CA GLY A 12 4.82 -7.60 9.04
C GLY A 12 5.74 -8.78 9.37
N GLY A 13 5.31 -10.01 9.08
CA GLY A 13 6.15 -11.20 9.21
C GLY A 13 7.37 -11.16 8.28
N ASN A 14 7.17 -10.82 7.00
CA ASN A 14 8.26 -10.68 6.03
C ASN A 14 9.24 -9.55 6.41
N MET A 15 8.73 -8.42 6.92
CA MET A 15 9.58 -7.34 7.42
C MET A 15 10.40 -7.77 8.64
N ALA A 16 9.76 -8.44 9.61
CA ALA A 16 10.46 -8.98 10.78
C ALA A 16 11.57 -9.94 10.37
N GLN A 17 11.28 -10.88 9.47
CA GLN A 17 12.26 -11.82 8.96
C GLN A 17 13.43 -11.10 8.25
N ARG A 18 13.15 -10.11 7.40
CA ARG A 18 14.19 -9.32 6.73
C ARG A 18 15.07 -8.57 7.74
N LEU A 19 14.47 -8.02 8.79
CA LEU A 19 15.20 -7.34 9.86
C LEU A 19 16.09 -8.29 10.66
N VAL A 20 15.60 -9.48 11.00
CA VAL A 20 16.43 -10.51 11.66
C VAL A 20 17.59 -10.93 10.75
N ASN A 21 17.35 -11.16 9.46
CA ASN A 21 18.39 -11.48 8.48
C ASN A 21 19.44 -10.35 8.36
N GLY A 22 19.04 -9.10 8.56
CA GLY A 22 19.94 -7.94 8.64
C GLY A 22 20.64 -7.77 9.99
N GLY A 23 20.54 -8.72 10.91
CA GLY A 23 21.21 -8.71 12.20
C GLY A 23 20.53 -7.83 13.26
N HIS A 24 19.25 -7.47 13.06
CA HIS A 24 18.48 -6.79 14.10
C HIS A 24 17.87 -7.82 15.07
N ARG A 25 17.83 -7.47 16.35
CA ARG A 25 17.05 -8.20 17.34
C ARG A 25 15.59 -7.76 17.24
N VAL A 26 14.67 -8.67 16.92
CA VAL A 26 13.26 -8.34 16.71
C VAL A 26 12.41 -9.06 17.73
N VAL A 27 11.78 -8.31 18.62
CA VAL A 27 10.78 -8.84 19.56
C VAL A 27 9.42 -8.80 18.86
N THR A 28 8.80 -9.96 18.63
CA THR A 28 7.63 -10.10 17.77
C THR A 28 6.36 -10.29 18.59
N TYR A 29 5.26 -9.68 18.15
CA TYR A 29 3.95 -9.84 18.76
C TYR A 29 2.83 -9.78 17.72
N ASP A 30 1.83 -10.64 17.88
CA ASP A 30 0.56 -10.61 17.16
C ASP A 30 -0.56 -11.07 18.11
N ARG A 31 -1.80 -10.75 17.78
CA ARG A 31 -2.98 -11.26 18.49
C ARG A 31 -3.13 -12.77 18.29
N ASP A 32 -2.70 -13.28 17.14
CA ASP A 32 -2.64 -14.70 16.86
C ASP A 32 -1.34 -15.32 17.39
N SER A 33 -1.44 -16.07 18.48
CA SER A 33 -0.30 -16.73 19.13
C SER A 33 0.44 -17.71 18.21
N GLU A 34 -0.24 -18.33 17.24
CA GLU A 34 0.42 -19.26 16.31
C GLU A 34 1.43 -18.53 15.43
N THR A 35 1.10 -17.32 14.97
CA THR A 35 2.02 -16.48 14.18
C THR A 35 3.22 -16.00 15.00
N VAL A 36 3.02 -15.72 16.29
CA VAL A 36 4.12 -15.38 17.22
C VAL A 36 5.07 -16.56 17.39
N ILE A 37 4.54 -17.77 17.62
CA ILE A 37 5.35 -18.99 17.74
C ILE A 37 6.12 -19.26 16.45
N ALA A 38 5.46 -19.11 15.29
CA ALA A 38 6.09 -19.31 13.99
C ALA A 38 7.26 -18.35 13.73
N SER A 39 7.24 -17.14 14.32
CA SER A 39 8.32 -16.16 14.13
C SER A 39 9.69 -16.61 14.66
N ALA A 40 9.73 -17.53 15.61
CA ALA A 40 10.97 -18.14 16.08
C ALA A 40 11.69 -18.90 14.95
N GLY A 41 10.96 -19.42 13.96
CA GLY A 41 11.51 -20.14 12.80
C GLY A 41 12.44 -19.29 11.93
N PHE A 42 12.34 -17.97 12.00
CA PHE A 42 13.26 -17.03 11.35
C PHE A 42 14.07 -16.18 12.34
N GLY A 43 14.08 -16.53 13.64
CA GLY A 43 14.85 -15.85 14.68
C GLY A 43 14.15 -14.65 15.33
N GLY A 44 12.84 -14.50 15.16
CA GLY A 44 12.05 -13.55 15.95
C GLY A 44 11.91 -13.99 17.41
N GLU A 45 11.94 -13.03 18.34
CA GLU A 45 11.74 -13.27 19.77
C GLU A 45 10.29 -13.03 20.17
N GLY A 46 9.46 -14.08 20.11
CA GLY A 46 8.04 -14.00 20.42
C GLY A 46 7.74 -13.51 21.84
N ALA A 47 6.85 -12.53 21.94
CA ALA A 47 6.26 -12.01 23.17
C ALA A 47 4.75 -12.33 23.22
N SER A 48 4.21 -12.49 24.42
CA SER A 48 2.81 -12.83 24.68
C SER A 48 1.91 -11.60 24.89
N SER A 49 2.49 -10.41 25.10
CA SER A 49 1.76 -9.16 25.27
C SER A 49 2.58 -7.93 24.83
N LEU A 50 1.93 -6.79 24.65
CA LEU A 50 2.60 -5.52 24.33
C LEU A 50 3.53 -5.06 25.47
N GLU A 51 3.13 -5.27 26.72
CA GLU A 51 3.96 -5.01 27.91
C GLU A 51 5.23 -5.84 27.88
N GLU A 52 5.13 -7.11 27.49
CA GLU A 52 6.29 -7.98 27.37
C GLU A 52 7.21 -7.50 26.25
N VAL A 53 6.67 -7.08 25.09
CA VAL A 53 7.48 -6.46 24.02
C VAL A 53 8.27 -5.27 24.57
N VAL A 54 7.59 -4.32 25.22
CA VAL A 54 8.22 -3.09 25.74
C VAL A 54 9.27 -3.39 26.81
N SER A 55 9.00 -4.36 27.70
CA SER A 55 9.91 -4.75 28.78
C SER A 55 11.22 -5.39 28.29
N ARG A 56 11.19 -6.02 27.11
CA ARG A 56 12.35 -6.70 26.50
C ARG A 56 13.23 -5.78 25.68
N LEU A 57 12.83 -4.52 25.45
CA LEU A 57 13.56 -3.54 24.64
C LEU A 57 14.21 -2.46 25.51
N SER A 58 15.42 -2.03 25.15
CA SER A 58 16.11 -0.93 25.80
C SER A 58 15.63 0.42 25.26
N ALA A 59 15.54 1.42 26.15
CA ALA A 59 15.25 2.79 25.75
C ALA A 59 16.46 3.46 25.05
N PRO A 60 16.27 4.36 24.07
CA PRO A 60 14.99 4.73 23.47
C PRO A 60 14.45 3.64 22.52
N ARG A 61 13.24 3.18 22.76
CA ARG A 61 12.62 2.03 22.07
C ARG A 61 12.14 2.40 20.67
N ALA A 62 11.94 1.37 19.85
CA ALA A 62 11.31 1.47 18.53
C ALA A 62 10.28 0.34 18.39
N LEU A 63 9.02 0.70 18.20
CA LEU A 63 7.89 -0.22 18.10
C LEU A 63 7.23 -0.03 16.74
N TRP A 64 7.40 -1.01 15.85
CA TRP A 64 6.84 -0.98 14.51
C TRP A 64 5.49 -1.69 14.49
N ILE A 65 4.45 -0.99 14.01
CA ILE A 65 3.08 -1.47 13.89
C ILE A 65 2.79 -1.83 12.42
N MET A 66 2.38 -3.08 12.19
CA MET A 66 1.94 -3.65 10.91
C MET A 66 0.58 -4.35 11.08
N VAL A 67 -0.39 -3.64 11.64
CA VAL A 67 -1.77 -4.11 11.83
C VAL A 67 -2.72 -3.43 10.84
N PRO A 68 -3.97 -3.90 10.67
CA PRO A 68 -4.92 -3.23 9.78
C PRO A 68 -5.16 -1.77 10.16
N ALA A 69 -5.32 -0.92 9.15
CA ALA A 69 -5.60 0.50 9.32
C ALA A 69 -6.92 0.75 10.07
N GLY A 70 -7.04 1.95 10.65
CA GLY A 70 -8.20 2.37 11.44
C GLY A 70 -8.13 1.87 12.88
N GLN A 71 -9.26 1.38 13.42
CA GLN A 71 -9.40 1.07 14.84
C GLN A 71 -8.34 0.09 15.40
N PRO A 72 -7.90 -0.95 14.68
CA PRO A 72 -6.84 -1.83 15.19
C PRO A 72 -5.54 -1.07 15.46
N THR A 73 -5.14 -0.15 14.58
CA THR A 73 -3.97 0.70 14.76
C THR A 73 -4.15 1.67 15.94
N GLU A 74 -5.32 2.32 16.05
CA GLU A 74 -5.62 3.20 17.20
C GLU A 74 -5.51 2.46 18.53
N ASN A 75 -6.11 1.28 18.63
CA ASN A 75 -6.08 0.47 19.86
C ASN A 75 -4.65 0.08 20.24
N THR A 76 -3.81 -0.30 19.25
CA THR A 76 -2.42 -0.65 19.50
C THR A 76 -1.61 0.55 19.98
N ILE A 77 -1.77 1.73 19.36
CA ILE A 77 -1.07 2.95 19.79
C ILE A 77 -1.49 3.33 21.21
N ASP A 78 -2.79 3.26 21.52
CA ASP A 78 -3.32 3.63 22.83
C ASP A 78 -2.88 2.68 23.94
N ALA A 79 -2.69 1.40 23.63
CA ALA A 79 -2.13 0.42 24.54
C ALA A 79 -0.60 0.60 24.75
N LEU A 80 0.13 1.00 23.70
CA LEU A 80 1.58 1.21 23.78
C LEU A 80 1.95 2.51 24.49
N ALA A 81 1.24 3.62 24.21
CA ALA A 81 1.58 4.95 24.73
C ALA A 81 1.87 5.00 26.25
N PRO A 82 1.04 4.43 27.15
CA PRO A 82 1.30 4.46 28.60
C PRO A 82 2.49 3.59 29.04
N LEU A 83 3.01 2.72 28.18
CA LEU A 83 4.15 1.84 28.46
C LEU A 83 5.49 2.46 28.03
N LEU A 84 5.45 3.53 27.23
CA LEU A 84 6.63 4.15 26.65
C LEU A 84 7.16 5.31 27.48
N SER A 85 8.40 5.69 27.22
CA SER A 85 9.10 6.81 27.85
C SER A 85 9.45 7.90 26.83
N PRO A 86 9.67 9.15 27.25
CA PRO A 86 10.11 10.22 26.36
C PRO A 86 11.36 9.80 25.55
N GLY A 87 11.32 10.03 24.23
CA GLY A 87 12.35 9.63 23.28
C GLY A 87 12.11 8.28 22.59
N ASP A 88 11.21 7.43 23.11
CA ASP A 88 10.75 6.22 22.42
C ASP A 88 10.03 6.58 21.11
N ALA A 89 9.93 5.61 20.20
CA ALA A 89 9.31 5.80 18.90
C ALA A 89 8.27 4.72 18.58
N ILE A 90 7.11 5.15 18.10
CA ILE A 90 6.11 4.30 17.44
C ILE A 90 6.21 4.55 15.93
N LEU A 91 6.41 3.47 15.17
CA LEU A 91 6.45 3.48 13.72
C LEU A 91 5.16 2.82 13.21
N ASP A 92 4.39 3.51 12.39
CA ASP A 92 3.22 2.94 11.70
C ASP A 92 3.61 2.66 10.26
N GLY A 93 3.76 1.39 9.89
CA GLY A 93 4.08 0.97 8.52
C GLY A 93 2.86 0.50 7.72
N GLY A 94 1.66 0.63 8.29
CA GLY A 94 0.41 0.27 7.62
C GLY A 94 0.00 1.29 6.56
N ASN A 95 -1.01 0.94 5.77
CA ASN A 95 -1.62 1.90 4.84
C ASN A 95 -2.67 2.75 5.57
N ALA A 96 -2.25 3.83 6.23
CA ALA A 96 -3.15 4.73 6.93
C ALA A 96 -3.43 6.02 6.15
N ASN A 97 -4.57 6.66 6.45
CA ASN A 97 -4.80 8.03 6.00
C ASN A 97 -3.79 8.96 6.69
N TYR A 98 -3.15 9.83 5.93
CA TYR A 98 -2.11 10.71 6.45
C TYR A 98 -2.63 11.68 7.53
N LYS A 99 -3.91 12.06 7.48
CA LYS A 99 -4.56 12.93 8.49
C LYS A 99 -4.61 12.25 9.86
N ASP A 100 -4.79 10.92 9.90
CA ASP A 100 -4.68 10.16 11.15
C ASP A 100 -3.25 10.17 11.68
N SER A 101 -2.26 10.14 10.79
CA SER A 101 -0.85 10.14 11.16
C SER A 101 -0.43 11.47 11.78
N VAL A 102 -0.93 12.59 11.23
CA VAL A 102 -0.75 13.92 11.83
C VAL A 102 -1.37 13.97 13.23
N ARG A 103 -2.64 13.56 13.37
CA ARG A 103 -3.34 13.52 14.67
C ARG A 103 -2.62 12.64 15.70
N ARG A 104 -2.13 11.45 15.29
CA ARG A 104 -1.39 10.53 16.16
C ARG A 104 -0.09 11.15 16.64
N ALA A 105 0.62 11.85 15.76
CA ALA A 105 1.86 12.55 16.11
C ALA A 105 1.61 13.63 17.16
N GLU A 106 0.60 14.50 16.95
CA GLU A 106 0.23 15.56 17.91
C GLU A 106 -0.14 14.97 19.27
N LYS A 107 -0.90 13.86 19.30
CA LYS A 107 -1.27 13.16 20.54
C LYS A 107 -0.04 12.66 21.30
N LEU A 108 0.89 12.01 20.60
CA LEU A 108 2.07 11.37 21.20
C LEU A 108 3.18 12.37 21.58
N GLU A 109 3.24 13.51 20.90
CA GLU A 109 4.18 14.59 21.20
C GLU A 109 4.00 15.12 22.64
N THR A 110 2.76 15.19 23.14
CA THR A 110 2.48 15.59 24.53
C THR A 110 3.11 14.68 25.59
N GLN A 111 3.48 13.46 25.21
CA GLN A 111 4.14 12.45 26.05
C GLN A 111 5.64 12.32 25.74
N GLY A 112 6.17 13.13 24.81
CA GLY A 112 7.55 13.04 24.33
C GLY A 112 7.84 11.77 23.50
N ILE A 113 6.80 11.11 22.98
CA ILE A 113 6.94 9.91 22.15
C ILE A 113 6.99 10.33 20.68
N ASN A 114 7.98 9.84 19.94
CA ASN A 114 8.11 10.12 18.51
C ASN A 114 7.14 9.24 17.72
N PHE A 115 6.32 9.86 16.88
CA PHE A 115 5.50 9.14 15.90
C PHE A 115 6.13 9.24 14.50
N ILE A 116 6.30 8.09 13.85
CA ILE A 116 6.90 7.97 12.52
C ILE A 116 5.94 7.19 11.64
N ASP A 117 5.42 7.80 10.59
CA ASP A 117 4.64 7.12 9.56
C ASP A 117 5.55 6.64 8.42
N VAL A 118 5.39 5.39 8.02
CA VAL A 118 6.26 4.73 7.05
C VAL A 118 5.43 4.19 5.91
N GLY A 119 5.27 5.03 4.88
CA GLY A 119 4.69 4.63 3.62
C GLY A 119 5.52 3.51 2.97
N THR A 120 4.95 2.32 2.85
CA THR A 120 5.67 1.12 2.39
C THR A 120 5.13 0.62 1.04
N SER A 121 6.01 0.36 0.07
CA SER A 121 5.69 -0.29 -1.21
C SER A 121 6.63 -1.48 -1.50
N GLY A 122 6.19 -2.40 -2.35
CA GLY A 122 6.93 -3.62 -2.75
C GLY A 122 6.19 -4.93 -2.51
N GLY A 123 5.10 -4.91 -1.72
CA GLY A 123 4.28 -6.09 -1.45
C GLY A 123 5.07 -7.23 -0.81
N ILE A 124 4.62 -8.48 -1.04
CA ILE A 124 5.25 -9.67 -0.44
C ILE A 124 6.70 -9.89 -0.90
N TRP A 125 7.05 -9.38 -2.08
CA TRP A 125 8.38 -9.47 -2.69
C TRP A 125 9.44 -8.66 -1.92
N GLY A 126 9.03 -7.73 -1.06
CA GLY A 126 9.97 -6.95 -0.28
C GLY A 126 10.82 -7.77 0.70
N LEU A 127 10.46 -9.02 0.99
CA LEU A 127 11.34 -9.94 1.73
C LEU A 127 12.67 -10.14 0.97
N THR A 128 12.61 -10.38 -0.34
CA THR A 128 13.80 -10.61 -1.18
C THR A 128 14.32 -9.31 -1.76
N GLU A 129 13.44 -8.53 -2.40
CA GLU A 129 13.81 -7.34 -3.19
C GLU A 129 13.97 -6.07 -2.34
N GLY A 130 13.49 -6.07 -1.10
CA GLY A 130 13.40 -4.89 -0.24
C GLY A 130 12.18 -4.00 -0.54
N TYR A 131 11.94 -3.05 0.35
CA TYR A 131 10.75 -2.19 0.35
C TYR A 131 11.10 -0.75 -0.05
N SER A 132 10.24 -0.11 -0.84
CA SER A 132 10.28 1.34 -0.99
C SER A 132 9.63 2.00 0.23
N LEU A 133 10.43 2.75 1.00
CA LEU A 133 10.06 3.36 2.28
C LEU A 133 10.08 4.89 2.18
N MET A 134 8.90 5.48 2.38
CA MET A 134 8.65 6.91 2.45
C MET A 134 8.39 7.27 3.90
N VAL A 135 9.38 7.85 4.58
CA VAL A 135 9.34 8.02 6.04
C VAL A 135 9.03 9.47 6.42
N GLY A 136 7.91 9.66 7.11
CA GLY A 136 7.54 10.91 7.77
C GLY A 136 7.85 10.86 9.26
N GLY A 137 8.41 11.93 9.82
CA GLY A 137 8.67 12.01 11.26
C GLY A 137 9.75 13.01 11.64
N ASP A 138 10.02 13.16 12.94
CA ASP A 138 11.11 14.01 13.43
C ASP A 138 12.47 13.60 12.81
N ARG A 139 13.31 14.58 12.48
CA ARG A 139 14.58 14.32 11.79
C ARG A 139 15.55 13.52 12.65
N ALA A 140 15.65 13.82 13.94
CA ALA A 140 16.58 13.13 14.83
C ALA A 140 16.08 11.71 15.15
N ALA A 141 14.78 11.54 15.37
CA ALA A 141 14.16 10.24 15.57
C ALA A 141 14.33 9.33 14.34
N VAL A 142 14.04 9.83 13.14
CA VAL A 142 14.23 9.07 11.89
C VAL A 142 15.69 8.71 11.69
N LYS A 143 16.62 9.65 11.88
CA LYS A 143 18.06 9.40 11.73
C LYS A 143 18.56 8.31 12.69
N ARG A 144 18.08 8.29 13.93
CA ARG A 144 18.40 7.24 14.91
C ARG A 144 18.00 5.84 14.43
N LEU A 145 16.90 5.76 13.68
CA LEU A 145 16.32 4.50 13.20
C LEU A 145 16.70 4.15 11.76
N GLU A 146 17.53 4.95 11.09
CA GLU A 146 18.04 4.70 9.73
C GLU A 146 18.54 3.27 9.49
N PRO A 147 19.27 2.61 10.40
CA PRO A 147 19.69 1.23 10.17
C PRO A 147 18.52 0.25 9.94
N ILE A 148 17.36 0.47 10.55
CA ILE A 148 16.15 -0.34 10.31
C ILE A 148 15.66 -0.14 8.88
N PHE A 149 15.59 1.12 8.43
CA PHE A 149 15.12 1.45 7.09
C PHE A 149 16.07 0.95 6.01
N HIS A 150 17.39 1.09 6.20
CA HIS A 150 18.39 0.57 5.26
C HIS A 150 18.35 -0.95 5.11
N THR A 151 18.10 -1.68 6.19
CA THR A 151 17.92 -3.15 6.13
C THR A 151 16.67 -3.54 5.37
N LEU A 152 15.57 -2.82 5.57
CA LEU A 152 14.31 -3.09 4.88
C LEU A 152 14.34 -2.66 3.40
N ALA A 153 15.10 -1.64 3.06
CA ALA A 153 15.18 -1.13 1.70
C ALA A 153 15.89 -2.11 0.72
N PRO A 154 15.78 -1.90 -0.61
CA PRO A 154 16.41 -2.76 -1.61
C PRO A 154 17.94 -2.77 -1.53
N ALA A 155 18.54 -1.64 -1.16
CA ALA A 155 19.97 -1.50 -0.94
C ALA A 155 20.22 -0.34 0.05
N PRO A 156 21.41 -0.26 0.67
CA PRO A 156 21.73 0.79 1.64
C PRO A 156 21.52 2.22 1.11
N ASP A 157 21.72 2.46 -0.18
CA ASP A 157 21.61 3.77 -0.84
C ASP A 157 20.35 3.92 -1.70
N LYS A 158 19.39 2.98 -1.62
CA LYS A 158 18.21 2.94 -2.51
C LYS A 158 16.94 2.68 -1.74
N GLY A 159 15.83 3.19 -2.27
CA GLY A 159 14.48 2.82 -1.84
C GLY A 159 14.05 3.31 -0.45
N TYR A 160 14.85 4.13 0.22
CA TYR A 160 14.47 4.79 1.47
C TYR A 160 14.72 6.30 1.38
N SER A 161 13.78 7.11 1.89
CA SER A 161 14.00 8.53 2.13
C SER A 161 13.13 9.06 3.27
N ARG A 162 13.65 10.04 4.03
CA ARG A 162 12.81 10.89 4.89
C ARG A 162 12.16 11.97 4.03
N VAL A 163 10.84 11.94 3.96
CA VAL A 163 10.06 12.80 3.04
C VAL A 163 9.46 14.03 3.72
N GLY A 164 9.51 14.14 5.05
CA GLY A 164 8.99 15.29 5.77
C GLY A 164 8.71 15.02 7.25
N PRO A 165 7.91 15.87 7.91
CA PRO A 165 7.40 15.63 9.27
C PRO A 165 6.36 14.48 9.29
N SER A 166 5.86 14.13 10.47
CA SER A 166 4.83 13.08 10.59
C SER A 166 3.60 13.40 9.73
N GLY A 167 3.05 12.37 9.08
CA GLY A 167 2.02 12.43 8.04
C GLY A 167 2.57 12.43 6.62
N SER A 168 3.80 12.92 6.39
CA SER A 168 4.33 13.03 5.02
C SER A 168 4.67 11.69 4.36
N GLY A 169 5.00 10.65 5.13
CA GLY A 169 5.31 9.32 4.64
C GLY A 169 4.06 8.65 4.06
N HIS A 170 2.99 8.59 4.85
CA HIS A 170 1.69 8.08 4.40
C HIS A 170 1.06 8.93 3.30
N PHE A 171 1.21 10.26 3.34
CA PHE A 171 0.77 11.12 2.25
C PHE A 171 1.50 10.79 0.94
N THR A 172 2.82 10.64 0.99
CA THR A 172 3.62 10.27 -0.20
C THR A 172 3.23 8.89 -0.73
N LYS A 173 2.99 7.92 0.16
CA LYS A 173 2.54 6.58 -0.23
C LYS A 173 1.11 6.57 -0.80
N MET A 174 0.23 7.40 -0.27
CA MET A 174 -1.11 7.61 -0.80
C MET A 174 -1.03 8.09 -2.26
N VAL A 175 -0.24 9.14 -2.52
CA VAL A 175 -0.02 9.66 -3.88
C VAL A 175 0.64 8.61 -4.78
N HIS A 176 1.62 7.86 -4.28
CA HIS A 176 2.22 6.72 -5.00
C HIS A 176 1.14 5.73 -5.49
N ASN A 177 0.19 5.33 -4.63
CA ASN A 177 -0.90 4.44 -5.03
C ASN A 177 -1.85 5.09 -6.05
N GLY A 178 -2.08 6.40 -5.96
CA GLY A 178 -2.81 7.14 -6.99
C GLY A 178 -2.12 7.06 -8.36
N VAL A 179 -0.79 7.22 -8.41
CA VAL A 179 0.01 7.04 -9.64
C VAL A 179 -0.08 5.61 -10.16
N GLU A 180 0.03 4.62 -9.26
CA GLU A 180 -0.13 3.20 -9.59
C GLU A 180 -1.46 2.92 -10.30
N TYR A 181 -2.57 3.51 -9.80
CA TYR A 181 -3.89 3.35 -10.41
C TYR A 181 -3.94 3.87 -11.85
N GLY A 182 -3.33 5.03 -12.09
CA GLY A 182 -3.23 5.62 -13.42
C GLY A 182 -2.41 4.77 -14.39
N LEU A 183 -1.28 4.24 -13.94
CA LEU A 183 -0.42 3.36 -14.76
C LEU A 183 -1.13 2.05 -15.11
N MET A 184 -1.75 1.38 -14.13
CA MET A 184 -2.51 0.16 -14.37
C MET A 184 -3.66 0.40 -15.35
N GLN A 185 -4.37 1.51 -15.21
CA GLN A 185 -5.47 1.87 -16.10
C GLN A 185 -4.98 2.10 -17.54
N ALA A 186 -3.85 2.78 -17.71
CA ALA A 186 -3.26 3.01 -19.03
C ALA A 186 -2.84 1.71 -19.73
N TYR A 187 -2.28 0.74 -18.99
CA TYR A 187 -2.03 -0.59 -19.53
C TYR A 187 -3.34 -1.28 -19.92
N ALA A 188 -4.34 -1.32 -19.03
CA ALA A 188 -5.61 -1.99 -19.31
C ALA A 188 -6.28 -1.46 -20.59
N GLU A 189 -6.38 -0.14 -20.75
CA GLU A 189 -6.97 0.48 -21.95
C GLU A 189 -6.16 0.17 -23.22
N GLY A 190 -4.83 0.19 -23.13
CA GLY A 190 -3.96 -0.14 -24.27
C GLY A 190 -4.09 -1.60 -24.70
N PHE A 191 -4.09 -2.55 -23.76
CA PHE A 191 -4.27 -3.97 -24.05
C PHE A 191 -5.68 -4.29 -24.54
N GLU A 192 -6.72 -3.66 -23.99
CA GLU A 192 -8.10 -3.80 -24.49
C GLU A 192 -8.23 -3.32 -25.95
N LEU A 193 -7.62 -2.18 -26.29
CA LEU A 193 -7.61 -1.68 -27.66
C LEU A 193 -6.91 -2.66 -28.62
N MET A 194 -5.78 -3.24 -28.21
CA MET A 194 -5.09 -4.26 -29.00
C MET A 194 -5.94 -5.54 -29.16
N ALA A 195 -6.60 -6.00 -28.09
CA ALA A 195 -7.50 -7.15 -28.11
C ALA A 195 -8.69 -6.93 -29.05
N ALA A 196 -9.25 -5.72 -29.06
CA ALA A 196 -10.38 -5.36 -29.92
C ALA A 196 -10.01 -5.35 -31.43
N LYS A 197 -8.72 -5.20 -31.77
CA LYS A 197 -8.23 -5.13 -33.15
C LYS A 197 -8.01 -6.54 -33.73
N ALA A 198 -9.10 -7.28 -33.87
CA ALA A 198 -9.08 -8.70 -34.26
C ALA A 198 -8.43 -8.99 -35.63
N GLU A 199 -8.36 -8.01 -36.55
CA GLU A 199 -7.83 -8.25 -37.91
C GLU A 199 -6.33 -8.59 -37.94
N PHE A 200 -5.60 -8.29 -36.85
CA PHE A 200 -4.16 -8.59 -36.75
C PHE A 200 -3.85 -9.88 -36.00
N GLY A 201 -4.81 -10.49 -35.29
CA GLY A 201 -4.59 -11.71 -34.51
C GLY A 201 -3.40 -11.59 -33.55
N LEU A 202 -3.32 -10.49 -32.80
CA LEU A 202 -2.17 -10.16 -31.96
C LEU A 202 -2.01 -11.14 -30.79
N ASP A 203 -0.78 -11.59 -30.55
CA ASP A 203 -0.40 -12.31 -29.34
C ASP A 203 -0.02 -11.31 -28.24
N LEU A 204 -0.98 -11.02 -27.36
CA LEU A 204 -0.80 -10.03 -26.29
C LEU A 204 0.24 -10.46 -25.25
N ALA A 205 0.39 -11.76 -24.98
CA ALA A 205 1.38 -12.27 -24.04
C ALA A 205 2.80 -12.05 -24.58
N THR A 206 3.03 -12.37 -25.85
CA THR A 206 4.32 -12.13 -26.52
C THR A 206 4.63 -10.63 -26.63
N ILE A 207 3.64 -9.78 -26.88
CA ILE A 207 3.83 -8.32 -26.91
C ILE A 207 4.18 -7.78 -25.52
N ALA A 208 3.47 -8.21 -24.47
CA ALA A 208 3.77 -7.83 -23.10
C ALA A 208 5.20 -8.21 -22.70
N GLU A 209 5.63 -9.44 -23.02
CA GLU A 209 7.02 -9.88 -22.85
C GLU A 209 8.02 -8.99 -23.59
N THR A 210 7.73 -8.68 -24.86
CA THR A 210 8.59 -7.79 -25.65
C THR A 210 8.75 -6.43 -24.98
N TRP A 211 7.67 -5.88 -24.40
CA TRP A 211 7.70 -4.57 -23.75
C TRP A 211 8.45 -4.57 -22.41
N ARG A 212 8.67 -5.71 -21.75
CA ARG A 212 9.50 -5.77 -20.54
C ARG A 212 10.94 -5.31 -20.81
N HIS A 213 11.42 -5.51 -22.03
CA HIS A 213 12.82 -5.30 -22.40
C HIS A 213 13.01 -4.10 -23.33
N GLY A 214 13.67 -3.05 -22.83
CA GLY A 214 14.05 -1.88 -23.63
C GLY A 214 12.94 -0.90 -23.99
N SER A 215 11.67 -1.21 -23.66
CA SER A 215 10.55 -0.28 -23.86
C SER A 215 10.61 0.93 -22.91
N VAL A 216 10.07 2.06 -23.37
CA VAL A 216 9.87 3.26 -22.54
C VAL A 216 8.81 3.02 -21.47
N VAL A 217 7.80 2.19 -21.75
CA VAL A 217 6.70 1.89 -20.83
C VAL A 217 7.00 0.70 -19.92
N ARG A 218 8.26 0.29 -19.76
CA ARG A 218 8.62 -0.80 -18.85
C ARG A 218 8.42 -0.39 -17.38
N SER A 219 7.89 -1.29 -16.57
CA SER A 219 7.72 -1.11 -15.12
C SER A 219 7.46 -2.47 -14.47
N TRP A 220 7.56 -2.56 -13.15
CA TRP A 220 7.18 -3.78 -12.43
C TRP A 220 5.71 -4.16 -12.66
N LEU A 221 4.81 -3.17 -12.85
CA LEU A 221 3.41 -3.44 -13.20
C LEU A 221 3.27 -4.11 -14.56
N LEU A 222 4.12 -3.75 -15.53
CA LEU A 222 4.16 -4.44 -16.82
C LEU A 222 4.71 -5.86 -16.67
N ASP A 223 5.67 -6.07 -15.78
CA ASP A 223 6.19 -7.42 -15.50
C ASP A 223 5.08 -8.33 -14.99
N LEU A 224 4.28 -7.84 -14.04
CA LEU A 224 3.10 -8.55 -13.52
C LEU A 224 2.03 -8.77 -14.59
N ALA A 225 1.80 -7.81 -15.48
CA ALA A 225 0.85 -7.96 -16.58
C ALA A 225 1.30 -9.04 -17.58
N ALA A 226 2.59 -9.10 -17.90
CA ALA A 226 3.15 -10.12 -18.78
C ALA A 226 3.05 -11.52 -18.16
N ASP A 227 3.30 -11.65 -16.86
CA ASP A 227 3.15 -12.92 -16.15
C ASP A 227 1.69 -13.38 -16.13
N ALA A 228 0.74 -12.47 -15.84
CA ALA A 228 -0.70 -12.79 -15.88
C ALA A 228 -1.17 -13.24 -17.27
N LEU A 229 -0.77 -12.55 -18.34
CA LEU A 229 -1.11 -12.91 -19.72
C LEU A 229 -0.43 -14.21 -20.20
N LYS A 230 0.73 -14.55 -19.63
CA LYS A 230 1.38 -15.83 -19.92
C LYS A 230 0.61 -17.00 -19.31
N GLU A 231 0.05 -16.82 -18.11
CA GLU A 231 -0.75 -17.83 -17.43
C GLU A 231 -2.15 -17.98 -18.04
N ASP A 232 -2.82 -16.86 -18.34
CA ASP A 232 -4.16 -16.80 -18.93
C ASP A 232 -4.22 -15.71 -20.02
N PRO A 233 -3.91 -16.05 -21.29
CA PRO A 233 -3.80 -15.07 -22.38
C PRO A 233 -5.05 -14.24 -22.67
N ASN A 234 -6.23 -14.74 -22.26
CA ASN A 234 -7.51 -14.06 -22.45
C ASN A 234 -8.10 -13.56 -21.14
N LEU A 235 -7.45 -13.81 -19.99
CA LEU A 235 -7.94 -13.48 -18.65
C LEU A 235 -9.34 -14.05 -18.35
N GLU A 236 -9.68 -15.21 -18.93
CA GLU A 236 -11.00 -15.84 -18.82
C GLU A 236 -11.33 -16.32 -17.39
N SER A 237 -10.30 -16.51 -16.56
CA SER A 237 -10.44 -16.88 -15.16
C SER A 237 -10.90 -15.73 -14.25
N LEU A 238 -10.93 -14.49 -14.74
CA LEU A 238 -11.23 -13.28 -13.95
C LEU A 238 -12.58 -12.67 -14.34
N ASP A 239 -13.24 -12.02 -13.37
CA ASP A 239 -14.34 -11.09 -13.66
C ASP A 239 -13.79 -9.67 -13.88
N SER A 240 -14.51 -8.85 -14.64
CA SER A 240 -14.20 -7.43 -14.91
C SER A 240 -14.46 -6.49 -13.70
N TYR A 241 -14.46 -7.04 -12.49
CA TYR A 241 -14.68 -6.35 -11.24
C TYR A 241 -13.34 -5.94 -10.61
N VAL A 242 -13.15 -4.64 -10.33
CA VAL A 242 -11.89 -4.11 -9.78
C VAL A 242 -12.17 -3.35 -8.49
N ASP A 243 -11.63 -3.85 -7.38
CA ASP A 243 -11.68 -3.18 -6.08
C ASP A 243 -10.73 -1.98 -6.01
N ASP A 244 -10.94 -1.15 -4.98
CA ASP A 244 -10.05 -0.06 -4.62
C ASP A 244 -9.69 -0.17 -3.14
N SER A 245 -8.41 0.03 -2.85
CA SER A 245 -7.90 0.28 -1.51
C SER A 245 -7.99 1.80 -1.28
N GLY A 246 -8.45 2.23 -0.09
CA GLY A 246 -8.91 3.61 0.15
C GLY A 246 -7.93 4.75 -0.23
N GLU A 247 -6.64 4.47 -0.40
CA GLU A 247 -5.61 5.41 -0.80
C GLU A 247 -5.89 6.08 -2.15
N GLY A 248 -6.48 5.35 -3.11
CA GLY A 248 -6.88 5.92 -4.40
C GLY A 248 -7.99 6.98 -4.23
N ARG A 249 -8.92 6.74 -3.29
CA ARG A 249 -9.99 7.71 -2.95
C ARG A 249 -9.40 8.92 -2.24
N TRP A 250 -8.60 8.70 -1.21
CA TRP A 250 -7.99 9.78 -0.43
C TRP A 250 -7.13 10.68 -1.32
N THR A 251 -6.42 10.11 -2.31
CA THR A 251 -5.67 10.91 -3.29
C THR A 251 -6.57 11.87 -4.07
N VAL A 252 -7.73 11.41 -4.53
CA VAL A 252 -8.69 12.24 -5.28
C VAL A 252 -9.38 13.27 -4.37
N GLU A 253 -9.77 12.88 -3.16
CA GLU A 253 -10.33 13.79 -2.16
C GLU A 253 -9.35 14.92 -1.84
N GLU A 254 -8.10 14.59 -1.56
CA GLU A 254 -7.05 15.56 -1.26
C GLU A 254 -6.75 16.49 -2.44
N SER A 255 -6.81 15.97 -3.67
CA SER A 255 -6.64 16.80 -4.86
C SER A 255 -7.73 17.88 -4.99
N VAL A 256 -8.96 17.57 -4.56
CA VAL A 256 -10.08 18.51 -4.55
C VAL A 256 -9.87 19.54 -3.45
N GLU A 257 -9.49 19.10 -2.25
CA GLU A 257 -9.20 20.00 -1.12
C GLU A 257 -8.08 21.01 -1.45
N LEU A 258 -7.02 20.55 -2.13
CA LEU A 258 -5.89 21.39 -2.55
C LEU A 258 -6.12 22.14 -3.87
N ALA A 259 -7.25 21.90 -4.55
CA ALA A 259 -7.54 22.40 -5.90
C ALA A 259 -6.43 22.07 -6.94
N VAL A 260 -5.86 20.87 -6.88
CA VAL A 260 -4.82 20.37 -7.79
C VAL A 260 -5.42 19.37 -8.80
N PRO A 261 -5.34 19.61 -10.11
CA PRO A 261 -5.93 18.71 -11.10
C PRO A 261 -5.11 17.43 -11.29
N ILE A 262 -5.75 16.27 -11.11
CA ILE A 262 -5.15 14.93 -11.34
C ILE A 262 -6.02 14.01 -12.24
N PRO A 263 -6.40 14.47 -13.45
CA PRO A 263 -7.46 13.84 -14.25
C PRO A 263 -7.24 12.36 -14.55
N VAL A 264 -6.00 11.93 -14.81
CA VAL A 264 -5.67 10.51 -15.09
C VAL A 264 -6.00 9.63 -13.88
N ILE A 265 -5.55 10.04 -12.69
CA ILE A 265 -5.81 9.32 -11.43
C ILE A 265 -7.31 9.32 -11.13
N THR A 266 -7.97 10.47 -11.24
CA THR A 266 -9.42 10.58 -11.03
C THR A 266 -10.20 9.64 -11.95
N LEU A 267 -9.91 9.63 -13.25
CA LEU A 267 -10.59 8.75 -14.21
C LEU A 267 -10.30 7.27 -13.93
N SER A 268 -9.07 6.92 -13.55
CA SER A 268 -8.73 5.55 -13.18
C SER A 268 -9.50 5.05 -11.95
N LEU A 269 -9.77 5.92 -10.97
CA LEU A 269 -10.63 5.58 -9.82
C LEU A 269 -12.09 5.40 -10.26
N GLN A 270 -12.60 6.30 -11.10
CA GLN A 270 -13.98 6.20 -11.61
C GLN A 270 -14.20 4.96 -12.49
N ALA A 271 -13.18 4.53 -13.26
CA ALA A 271 -13.23 3.29 -14.04
C ALA A 271 -13.47 2.07 -13.15
N ARG A 272 -12.82 2.01 -11.97
CA ARG A 272 -13.07 0.96 -10.97
C ARG A 272 -14.50 1.00 -10.47
N PHE A 273 -15.03 2.18 -10.11
CA PHE A 273 -16.43 2.30 -9.67
C PHE A 273 -17.40 1.86 -10.76
N ARG A 274 -17.08 2.18 -12.02
CA ARG A 274 -17.88 1.80 -13.17
C ARG A 274 -17.91 0.29 -13.36
N SER A 275 -16.79 -0.39 -13.15
CA SER A 275 -16.65 -1.83 -13.32
C SER A 275 -17.55 -2.64 -12.36
N ARG A 276 -17.91 -2.05 -11.20
CA ARG A 276 -18.80 -2.67 -10.20
C ARG A 276 -20.29 -2.50 -10.50
N GLN A 277 -20.65 -1.76 -11.54
CA GLN A 277 -22.03 -1.41 -11.84
C GLN A 277 -22.62 -2.28 -12.96
N GLY A 278 -23.49 -3.22 -12.59
CA GLY A 278 -24.36 -3.92 -13.53
C GLY A 278 -25.53 -3.03 -14.00
N ASN A 279 -25.57 -2.68 -15.30
CA ASN A 279 -26.66 -1.91 -15.91
C ASN A 279 -27.06 -0.60 -15.18
N PRO A 280 -26.12 0.36 -15.01
CA PRO A 280 -26.33 1.51 -14.14
C PRO A 280 -27.40 2.48 -14.63
N PHE A 281 -28.00 3.18 -13.66
CA PHE A 281 -29.07 4.15 -13.89
C PHE A 281 -28.70 5.21 -14.93
N GLY A 282 -27.49 5.78 -14.88
CA GLY A 282 -27.06 6.81 -15.83
C GLY A 282 -27.09 6.34 -17.29
N GLY A 283 -26.67 5.10 -17.57
CA GLY A 283 -26.75 4.53 -18.91
C GLY A 283 -28.19 4.30 -19.39
N ARG A 284 -29.08 3.86 -18.48
CA ARG A 284 -30.51 3.72 -18.77
C ARG A 284 -31.19 5.07 -19.03
N LEU A 285 -30.85 6.09 -18.25
CA LEU A 285 -31.35 7.45 -18.44
C LEU A 285 -30.89 8.03 -19.78
N LEU A 286 -29.62 7.85 -20.15
CA LEU A 286 -29.10 8.28 -21.46
C LEU A 286 -29.83 7.59 -22.62
N ALA A 287 -30.07 6.28 -22.52
CA ALA A 287 -30.86 5.56 -23.52
C ALA A 287 -32.29 6.09 -23.63
N ALA A 288 -32.94 6.36 -22.48
CA ALA A 288 -34.28 6.94 -22.43
C ALA A 288 -34.31 8.35 -23.06
N LEU A 289 -33.37 9.22 -22.72
CA LEU A 289 -33.29 10.58 -23.29
C LEU A 289 -33.16 10.53 -24.81
N ARG A 290 -32.24 9.71 -25.35
CA ARG A 290 -32.08 9.51 -26.80
C ARG A 290 -33.35 9.04 -27.49
N ASN A 291 -34.12 8.18 -26.82
CA ASN A 291 -35.42 7.76 -27.34
C ASN A 291 -36.45 8.90 -27.29
N GLN A 292 -36.53 9.63 -26.19
CA GLN A 292 -37.54 10.68 -25.98
C GLN A 292 -37.34 11.88 -26.92
N PHE A 293 -36.12 12.42 -27.04
CA PHE A 293 -35.91 13.59 -27.89
C PHE A 293 -35.73 13.25 -29.38
N GLY A 294 -35.17 12.07 -29.69
CA GLY A 294 -34.71 11.73 -31.04
C GLY A 294 -35.32 10.46 -31.64
N GLY A 295 -36.23 9.78 -30.93
CA GLY A 295 -36.85 8.54 -31.40
C GLY A 295 -35.90 7.35 -31.56
N HIS A 296 -34.67 7.43 -31.03
CA HIS A 296 -33.67 6.38 -31.21
C HIS A 296 -34.12 5.05 -30.60
N ALA A 297 -33.83 3.94 -31.29
CA ALA A 297 -34.14 2.59 -30.81
C ALA A 297 -33.43 2.28 -29.49
N VAL A 298 -34.15 1.64 -28.56
CA VAL A 298 -33.64 1.22 -27.24
C VAL A 298 -33.72 -0.29 -27.09
N ARG A 299 -32.71 -0.86 -26.44
CA ARG A 299 -32.69 -2.29 -26.08
C ARG A 299 -33.47 -2.47 -24.77
N LYS A 300 -34.45 -3.38 -24.76
CA LYS A 300 -35.20 -3.72 -23.54
C LYS A 300 -34.30 -4.52 -22.60
N SER A 301 -34.43 -4.29 -21.29
CA SER A 301 -33.80 -5.14 -20.28
C SER A 301 -34.34 -6.56 -20.41
N ARG A 302 -33.46 -7.57 -20.36
CA ARG A 302 -33.86 -8.94 -20.06
C ARG A 302 -34.23 -8.93 -18.57
N LYS A 303 -35.53 -8.90 -18.26
CA LYS A 303 -36.03 -9.12 -16.89
C LYS A 303 -36.19 -10.62 -16.69
#